data_AF-A0A1Q8TH69-F1
#
_entry.id   AF-A0A1Q8TH69-F1
#
_cell.length_a   1.000
_cell.length_b   1.000
_cell.length_c   1.000
_cell.angle_alpha   90.00
_cell.angle_beta   90.00
_cell.angle_gamma   90.00
#
_symmetry.space_group_name_H-M   'P 1'
#
loop_
_entity.id
_entity.type
_entity.pdbx_description
1 polymer ?
#
loop_
_entity_poly.entity_id
_entity_poly.type
_entity_poly.pdbx_seq_one_letter_code
_entity_poly.pdbx_strand_id
1 'polypeptide(L)'
;MPRRLLQRYMPRPETLKRQRSLRFMHHLLGDPSLWMLSRRSVGNAFMVGLFVALLPIPLQMVVAAFGAWLLRCNLPLSVSLVWLTNPLTIPVIFYFNYRVGAWLLDSPARHMPDRLSTAWIAEKMADILPALLTGSLVVAIIVGLLSNLIIRLIWRWQVSRSWKRRARRRRQRQT
;
A
#
# COMPACT_ATOMS: atom_id res chain seq x y z
N MET A 1 17.82 12.02 5.78
CA MET A 1 16.83 12.79 4.99
C MET A 1 15.87 11.79 4.37
N PRO A 2 14.70 11.52 4.98
CA PRO A 2 13.74 10.52 4.48
C PRO A 2 13.28 10.86 3.06
N ARG A 3 13.17 12.16 2.74
CA ARG A 3 12.91 12.66 1.38
C ARG A 3 13.87 12.13 0.32
N ARG A 4 15.19 12.12 0.58
CA ARG A 4 16.19 11.68 -0.41
C ARG A 4 16.18 10.17 -0.65
N LEU A 5 15.87 9.38 0.37
CA LEU A 5 15.71 7.92 0.22
C LEU A 5 14.43 7.60 -0.56
N LEU A 6 13.30 8.22 -0.19
CA LEU A 6 12.03 8.04 -0.91
C LEU A 6 12.13 8.52 -2.37
N GLN A 7 12.83 9.63 -2.65
CA GLN A 7 13.09 10.08 -4.02
C GLN A 7 13.91 9.07 -4.86
N ARG A 8 14.74 8.23 -4.23
CA ARG A 8 15.56 7.24 -4.94
C ARG A 8 14.76 6.00 -5.34
N TYR A 9 13.72 5.65 -4.58
CA TYR A 9 12.84 4.50 -4.84
C TYR A 9 11.51 4.88 -5.49
N MET A 10 11.25 6.17 -5.68
CA MET A 10 10.07 6.62 -6.42
C MET A 10 10.20 6.23 -7.90
N PRO A 11 9.21 5.54 -8.48
CA PRO A 11 9.20 5.34 -9.91
C PRO A 11 9.14 6.70 -10.60
N ARG A 12 9.90 6.82 -11.68
CA ARG A 12 9.98 8.06 -12.43
C ARG A 12 8.58 8.40 -12.97
N PRO A 13 8.21 9.69 -13.03
CA PRO A 13 6.93 10.13 -13.59
C PRO A 13 6.62 9.49 -14.96
N GLU A 14 7.66 9.27 -15.76
CA GLU A 14 7.60 8.67 -17.09
C GLU A 14 7.13 7.22 -17.09
N THR A 15 7.49 6.44 -16.06
CA THR A 15 7.06 5.04 -15.92
C THR A 15 5.57 4.96 -15.63
N LEU A 16 5.03 5.89 -14.83
CA LEU A 16 3.61 5.98 -14.51
C LEU A 16 2.79 6.47 -15.72
N LYS A 17 3.30 7.45 -16.49
CA LYS A 17 2.66 7.93 -17.74
C LYS A 17 2.58 6.87 -18.83
N ARG A 18 3.48 5.87 -18.83
CA ARG A 18 3.51 4.80 -19.83
C ARG A 18 2.41 3.75 -19.63
N GLN A 19 1.84 3.64 -18.43
CA GLN A 19 0.85 2.60 -18.12
C GLN A 19 -0.53 2.94 -18.68
N ARG A 20 -1.14 1.99 -19.40
CA ARG A 20 -2.44 2.17 -20.09
C ARG A 20 -3.58 2.52 -19.12
N SER A 21 -3.57 1.94 -17.92
CA SER A 21 -4.51 2.21 -16.83
C SER A 21 -4.43 3.63 -16.27
N LEU A 22 -3.24 4.25 -16.32
CA LEU A 22 -2.98 5.60 -15.80
C LEU A 22 -3.16 6.70 -16.86
N ARG A 23 -3.36 6.34 -18.15
CA ARG A 23 -3.65 7.33 -19.21
C ARG A 23 -4.90 8.16 -18.91
N PHE A 24 -5.94 7.54 -18.35
CA PHE A 24 -7.14 8.26 -17.94
C PHE A 24 -6.85 9.33 -16.87
N MET A 25 -5.82 9.10 -16.06
CA MET A 25 -5.46 9.95 -14.92
C MET A 25 -4.33 10.95 -15.25
N HIS A 26 -4.03 11.17 -16.54
CA HIS A 26 -3.07 12.19 -16.97
C HIS A 26 -3.42 13.59 -16.47
N HIS A 27 -4.71 13.90 -16.34
CA HIS A 27 -5.19 15.16 -15.78
C HIS A 27 -4.82 15.31 -14.29
N LEU A 28 -4.90 14.22 -13.52
CA LEU A 28 -4.49 14.18 -12.10
C LEU A 28 -2.97 14.22 -11.93
N LEU A 29 -2.22 13.64 -12.88
CA LEU A 29 -0.75 13.68 -12.88
C LEU A 29 -0.18 15.10 -13.09
N GLY A 30 -1.00 16.05 -13.56
CA GLY A 30 -0.60 17.44 -13.78
C GLY A 30 -0.51 18.30 -12.51
N ASP A 31 -1.15 17.89 -11.40
CA ASP A 31 -1.16 18.68 -10.16
C ASP A 31 0.17 18.53 -9.38
N PRO A 32 0.98 19.60 -9.24
CA PRO A 32 2.26 19.55 -8.53
C PRO A 32 2.14 19.16 -7.05
N SER A 33 0.98 19.38 -6.43
CA SER A 33 0.75 19.08 -5.02
C SER A 33 0.79 17.57 -4.73
N LEU A 34 0.37 16.74 -5.70
CA LEU A 34 0.36 15.28 -5.62
C LEU A 34 1.77 14.67 -5.79
N TRP A 35 2.76 15.46 -6.19
CA TRP A 35 4.16 15.05 -6.24
C TRP A 35 4.93 15.41 -4.97
N MET A 36 4.34 16.23 -4.09
CA MET A 36 5.04 16.77 -2.94
C MET A 36 5.23 15.73 -1.83
N LEU A 37 6.49 15.47 -1.49
CA LEU A 37 6.90 14.57 -0.41
C LEU A 37 6.84 15.27 0.97
N SER A 38 5.66 15.37 1.56
CA SER A 38 5.48 15.85 2.95
C SER A 38 5.27 14.70 3.93
N ARG A 39 5.56 14.90 5.22
CA ARG A 39 5.36 13.87 6.27
C ARG A 39 3.93 13.29 6.27
N ARG A 40 2.93 14.15 6.01
CA ARG A 40 1.51 13.80 5.98
C ARG A 40 1.16 13.12 4.65
N SER A 41 1.67 13.66 3.55
CA SER A 41 1.47 13.12 2.20
C SER A 41 2.04 11.70 2.05
N VAL A 42 3.26 11.45 2.53
CA VAL A 42 3.88 10.12 2.46
C VAL A 42 3.12 9.13 3.33
N GLY A 43 2.81 9.47 4.60
CA GLY A 43 2.06 8.56 5.47
C GLY A 43 0.67 8.21 4.92
N ASN A 44 -0.04 9.20 4.36
CA ASN A 44 -1.33 8.98 3.72
C ASN A 44 -1.21 8.17 2.41
N ALA A 45 -0.14 8.35 1.63
CA ALA A 45 0.11 7.55 0.44
C ALA A 45 0.38 6.07 0.77
N PHE A 46 1.12 5.81 1.86
CA PHE A 46 1.30 4.45 2.38
C PHE A 46 -0.01 3.81 2.81
N MET A 47 -0.84 4.57 3.54
CA MET A 47 -2.16 4.13 3.96
C MET A 47 -3.04 3.72 2.78
N VAL A 48 -3.21 4.60 1.79
CA VAL A 48 -4.06 4.35 0.61
C VAL A 48 -3.49 3.24 -0.24
N GLY A 49 -2.20 3.30 -0.56
CA GLY A 49 -1.57 2.35 -1.46
C GLY A 49 -1.61 0.92 -0.92
N LEU A 50 -1.29 0.73 0.35
CA LEU A 50 -1.35 -0.60 0.97
C LEU A 50 -2.77 -1.07 1.24
N PHE A 51 -3.68 -0.17 1.62
CA PHE A 51 -5.10 -0.50 1.75
C PHE A 51 -5.64 -1.07 0.44
N VAL A 52 -5.40 -0.36 -0.68
CA VAL A 52 -5.89 -0.78 -1.99
C VAL A 52 -5.15 -2.02 -2.52
N ALA A 53 -3.84 -2.16 -2.25
CA ALA A 53 -3.05 -3.33 -2.65
C ALA A 53 -3.62 -4.63 -2.06
N LEU A 54 -4.11 -4.58 -0.82
CA LEU A 54 -4.58 -5.75 -0.09
C LEU A 54 -6.01 -6.15 -0.44
N LEU A 55 -6.79 -5.26 -1.08
CA LEU A 55 -8.16 -5.54 -1.50
C LEU A 55 -8.18 -6.34 -2.82
N PRO A 56 -8.97 -7.43 -2.92
CA PRO A 56 -9.11 -8.24 -4.12
C PRO A 56 -10.07 -7.59 -5.12
N ILE A 57 -9.77 -6.36 -5.54
CA ILE A 57 -10.57 -5.59 -6.48
C ILE A 57 -9.83 -5.45 -7.82
N PRO A 58 -10.53 -5.47 -8.96
CA PRO A 58 -9.94 -5.06 -10.22
C PRO A 58 -9.62 -3.55 -10.19
N LEU A 59 -8.79 -3.08 -11.12
CA LEU A 59 -8.47 -1.66 -11.30
C LEU A 59 -7.87 -0.97 -10.05
N GLN A 60 -7.15 -1.71 -9.20
CA GLN A 60 -6.50 -1.21 -7.97
C GLN A 60 -5.73 0.10 -8.20
N MET A 61 -5.04 0.26 -9.33
CA MET A 61 -4.29 1.48 -9.65
C MET A 61 -5.18 2.72 -9.73
N VAL A 62 -6.37 2.60 -10.33
CA VAL A 62 -7.33 3.70 -10.46
C VAL A 62 -7.85 4.08 -9.08
N VAL A 63 -8.22 3.08 -8.28
CA VAL A 63 -8.72 3.28 -6.92
C VAL A 63 -7.66 3.92 -6.02
N ALA A 64 -6.40 3.48 -6.10
CA ALA A 64 -5.30 4.04 -5.32
C ALA A 64 -4.95 5.46 -5.72
N ALA A 65 -5.03 5.78 -7.01
CA ALA A 65 -4.77 7.12 -7.50
C ALA A 65 -5.95 8.08 -7.19
N PHE A 66 -7.20 7.59 -7.23
CA PHE A 66 -8.36 8.35 -6.76
C PHE A 66 -8.29 8.62 -5.26
N GLY A 67 -7.96 7.61 -4.45
CA GLY A 67 -7.72 7.77 -3.02
C GLY A 67 -6.56 8.72 -2.72
N ALA A 68 -5.53 8.73 -3.56
CA ALA A 68 -4.43 9.67 -3.42
C ALA A 68 -4.83 11.11 -3.70
N TRP A 69 -5.67 11.32 -4.72
CA TRP A 69 -6.25 12.63 -5.01
C TRP A 69 -7.17 13.11 -3.87
N LEU A 70 -8.07 12.24 -3.39
CA LEU A 70 -9.02 12.57 -2.31
C LEU A 70 -8.30 12.99 -1.02
N LEU A 71 -7.23 12.27 -0.64
CA LEU A 71 -6.44 12.57 0.55
C LEU A 71 -5.28 13.55 0.30
N ARG A 72 -5.20 14.12 -0.92
CA ARG A 72 -4.12 15.02 -1.38
C ARG A 72 -2.74 14.51 -0.98
N CYS A 73 -2.52 13.22 -1.21
CA CYS A 73 -1.29 12.53 -0.85
C CYS A 73 -0.45 12.25 -2.09
N ASN A 74 0.71 11.62 -1.89
CA ASN A 74 1.64 11.42 -2.99
C ASN A 74 1.12 10.32 -3.94
N LEU A 75 0.64 10.74 -5.11
CA LEU A 75 0.01 9.84 -6.09
C LEU A 75 1.00 8.78 -6.60
N PRO A 76 2.22 9.14 -7.07
CA PRO A 76 3.21 8.15 -7.49
C PRO A 76 3.45 7.08 -6.44
N LEU A 77 3.65 7.49 -5.19
CA LEU A 77 3.92 6.58 -4.09
C LEU A 77 2.74 5.65 -3.79
N SER A 78 1.51 6.19 -3.76
CA SER A 78 0.28 5.40 -3.54
C SER A 78 0.13 4.31 -4.60
N VAL A 79 0.27 4.67 -5.88
CA VAL A 79 0.17 3.73 -7.00
C VAL A 79 1.30 2.70 -7.00
N SER A 80 2.52 3.12 -6.65
CA SER A 80 3.67 2.21 -6.58
C SER A 80 3.47 1.10 -5.56
N LEU A 81 2.80 1.40 -4.45
CA LEU A 81 2.54 0.42 -3.39
C LEU A 81 1.54 -0.64 -3.82
N VAL A 82 0.63 -0.31 -4.73
CA VAL A 82 -0.27 -1.28 -5.35
C VAL A 82 0.50 -2.32 -6.17
N TRP A 83 1.64 -1.95 -6.75
CA TRP A 83 2.49 -2.92 -7.48
C TRP A 83 3.17 -3.93 -6.55
N LEU A 84 3.06 -3.79 -5.23
CA LEU A 84 3.50 -4.82 -4.28
C LEU A 84 2.73 -6.13 -4.49
N THR A 85 1.45 -6.03 -4.88
CA THR A 85 0.60 -7.16 -5.29
C THR A 85 0.86 -7.53 -6.76
N ASN A 86 1.95 -8.26 -6.97
CA ASN A 86 2.33 -8.83 -8.26
C ASN A 86 1.80 -10.29 -8.37
N PRO A 87 1.76 -10.90 -9.56
CA PRO A 87 1.25 -12.27 -9.75
C PRO A 87 1.86 -13.32 -8.83
N LEU A 88 3.09 -13.07 -8.34
CA LEU A 88 3.79 -13.96 -7.42
C LEU A 88 3.40 -13.73 -5.96
N THR A 89 3.13 -12.49 -5.54
CA THR A 89 2.73 -12.17 -4.17
C THR A 89 1.23 -12.27 -3.92
N ILE A 90 0.39 -12.12 -4.96
CA ILE A 90 -1.08 -12.23 -4.86
C ILE A 90 -1.53 -13.54 -4.18
N PRO A 91 -1.06 -14.73 -4.59
CA PRO A 91 -1.50 -15.98 -3.96
C PRO A 91 -1.20 -16.02 -2.46
N VAL A 92 -0.02 -15.53 -2.05
CA VAL A 92 0.41 -15.51 -0.66
C VAL A 92 -0.44 -14.55 0.18
N ILE A 93 -0.65 -13.33 -0.33
CA ILE A 93 -1.42 -12.28 0.35
C ILE A 93 -2.89 -12.71 0.46
N PHE A 94 -3.49 -13.22 -0.62
CA PHE A 94 -4.89 -13.59 -0.62
C PHE A 94 -5.15 -14.84 0.21
N TYR A 95 -4.24 -15.80 0.23
CA TYR A 95 -4.33 -16.93 1.15
C TYR A 95 -4.30 -16.49 2.61
N PHE A 96 -3.39 -15.56 2.96
CA PHE A 96 -3.35 -14.98 4.30
C PHE A 96 -4.65 -14.24 4.65
N ASN A 97 -5.13 -13.37 3.77
CA ASN A 97 -6.40 -12.65 3.96
C ASN A 97 -7.58 -13.61 4.12
N TYR A 98 -7.65 -14.65 3.28
CA TYR A 98 -8.68 -15.68 3.40
C TYR A 98 -8.64 -16.38 4.76
N ARG A 99 -7.46 -16.78 5.25
CA ARG A 99 -7.33 -17.40 6.58
C ARG A 99 -7.79 -16.48 7.69
N VAL A 100 -7.43 -15.20 7.64
CA VAL A 100 -7.88 -14.20 8.62
C VAL A 100 -9.40 -14.04 8.57
N GLY A 101 -9.99 -13.97 7.37
CA GLY A 101 -11.43 -13.83 7.22
C GLY A 101 -12.23 -15.08 7.59
N ALA A 102 -11.71 -16.26 7.27
CA ALA A 102 -12.30 -17.54 7.68
C ALA A 102 -12.32 -17.67 9.20
N TRP A 103 -11.23 -17.25 9.86
CA TRP A 103 -11.15 -17.18 11.31
C TRP A 103 -12.13 -16.17 11.91
N LEU A 104 -12.29 -14.99 11.30
CA LEU A 104 -13.23 -13.96 11.77
C LEU A 104 -14.70 -14.35 11.61
N LEU A 105 -15.04 -15.09 10.56
CA LEU A 105 -16.41 -15.52 10.26
C LEU A 105 -16.80 -16.82 10.97
N ASP A 106 -15.90 -17.40 11.76
CA ASP A 106 -16.03 -18.75 12.35
C ASP A 106 -16.49 -19.80 11.32
N SER A 107 -16.09 -19.58 10.07
CA SER A 107 -16.45 -20.47 8.98
C SER A 107 -15.53 -21.67 9.05
N PRO A 108 -16.05 -22.91 9.04
CA PRO A 108 -15.20 -24.09 9.12
C PRO A 108 -14.23 -24.04 7.94
N ALA A 109 -12.93 -23.93 8.22
CA ALA A 109 -11.88 -24.06 7.24
C ALA A 109 -11.93 -25.50 6.71
N ARG A 110 -12.80 -25.75 5.73
CA ARG A 110 -13.04 -27.09 5.21
C ARG A 110 -11.83 -27.54 4.42
N HIS A 111 -11.47 -28.79 4.67
CA HIS A 111 -10.29 -29.48 4.17
C HIS A 111 -10.11 -29.24 2.67
N MET A 112 -8.88 -28.92 2.27
CA MET A 112 -8.49 -28.87 0.87
C MET A 112 -8.70 -30.28 0.28
N PRO A 113 -9.51 -30.45 -0.77
CA PRO A 113 -9.75 -31.77 -1.32
C PRO A 113 -8.49 -32.30 -1.99
N ASP A 114 -8.28 -33.60 -1.93
CA ASP A 114 -7.15 -34.30 -2.57
C ASP A 114 -7.14 -34.16 -4.11
N ARG A 115 -8.21 -33.64 -4.72
CA ARG A 115 -8.33 -33.39 -6.16
C ARG A 115 -8.90 -32.00 -6.45
N LEU A 116 -8.03 -31.10 -6.92
CA LEU A 116 -8.41 -29.80 -7.46
C LEU A 116 -9.12 -29.99 -8.81
N SER A 117 -10.45 -30.09 -8.82
CA SER A 117 -11.24 -30.03 -10.05
C SER A 117 -11.64 -28.57 -10.36
N THR A 118 -11.67 -28.20 -11.63
CA THR A 118 -12.09 -26.86 -12.08
C THR A 118 -13.54 -26.55 -11.69
N ALA A 119 -14.40 -27.58 -11.65
CA ALA A 119 -15.78 -27.46 -11.16
C ALA A 119 -15.83 -27.16 -9.65
N TRP A 120 -14.98 -27.81 -8.84
CA TRP A 120 -14.89 -27.56 -7.41
C TRP A 120 -14.39 -26.14 -7.09
N ILE A 121 -13.42 -25.65 -7.87
CA ILE A 121 -12.94 -24.26 -7.74
C ILE A 121 -14.08 -23.29 -8.04
N ALA A 122 -14.82 -23.47 -9.14
CA ALA A 122 -15.93 -22.59 -9.51
C ALA A 122 -17.06 -22.58 -8.46
N GLU A 123 -17.41 -23.75 -7.91
CA GLU A 123 -18.46 -23.91 -6.90
C GLU A 123 -18.03 -23.34 -5.53
N LYS A 124 -16.74 -23.42 -5.19
CA LYS A 124 -16.19 -22.87 -3.94
C LYS A 124 -15.79 -21.40 -4.02
N MET A 125 -15.62 -20.82 -5.22
CA MET A 125 -15.32 -19.39 -5.36
C MET A 125 -16.37 -18.51 -4.68
N ALA A 126 -17.66 -18.86 -4.79
CA ALA A 126 -18.75 -18.14 -4.13
C ALA A 126 -18.67 -18.19 -2.59
N ASP A 127 -18.19 -19.31 -2.02
CA ASP A 127 -18.02 -19.50 -0.58
C ASP A 127 -16.71 -18.86 -0.04
N ILE A 128 -15.67 -18.79 -0.87
CA ILE A 128 -14.36 -18.24 -0.50
C ILE A 128 -14.39 -16.71 -0.50
N LEU A 129 -15.16 -16.11 -1.40
CA LEU A 129 -15.25 -14.66 -1.59
C LEU A 129 -15.61 -13.90 -0.30
N PRO A 130 -16.64 -14.28 0.49
CA PRO A 130 -17.01 -13.59 1.72
C PRO A 130 -15.89 -13.57 2.76
N ALA A 131 -15.20 -14.69 2.95
CA ALA A 131 -14.06 -14.80 3.86
C ALA A 131 -12.87 -13.98 3.34
N LEU A 132 -12.53 -14.10 2.06
CA LEU A 132 -11.45 -13.34 1.45
C LEU A 132 -11.70 -11.83 1.55
N LEU A 133 -12.91 -11.36 1.22
CA LEU A 133 -13.30 -9.96 1.28
C LEU A 133 -13.24 -9.44 2.71
N THR A 134 -13.85 -10.15 3.66
CA THR A 134 -13.83 -9.77 5.08
C THR A 134 -12.41 -9.68 5.62
N GLY A 135 -11.60 -10.71 5.39
CA GLY A 135 -10.22 -10.73 5.85
C GLY A 135 -9.36 -9.67 5.17
N SER A 136 -9.52 -9.48 3.85
CA SER A 136 -8.81 -8.44 3.11
C SER A 136 -9.17 -7.04 3.60
N LEU A 137 -10.44 -6.76 3.91
CA LEU A 137 -10.87 -5.48 4.42
C LEU A 137 -10.24 -5.19 5.79
N VAL A 138 -10.30 -6.16 6.71
CA VAL A 138 -9.72 -6.01 8.05
C VAL A 138 -8.21 -5.83 7.99
N VAL A 139 -7.51 -6.68 7.23
CA VAL A 139 -6.05 -6.60 7.08
C VAL A 139 -5.66 -5.29 6.37
N ALA A 140 -6.39 -4.88 5.33
CA ALA A 140 -6.16 -3.62 4.62
C ALA A 140 -6.29 -2.40 5.54
N ILE A 141 -7.31 -2.36 6.40
CA ILE A 141 -7.51 -1.27 7.37
C ILE A 141 -6.35 -1.24 8.36
N ILE A 142 -6.03 -2.40 8.96
CA ILE A 142 -4.97 -2.49 9.97
C ILE A 142 -3.61 -2.11 9.37
N VAL A 143 -3.22 -2.71 8.26
CA VAL A 143 -1.93 -2.44 7.60
C VAL A 143 -1.88 -1.00 7.06
N GLY A 144 -2.98 -0.49 6.52
CA GLY A 144 -3.09 0.89 6.07
C GLY A 144 -2.84 1.89 7.21
N LEU A 145 -3.53 1.72 8.34
CA LEU A 145 -3.37 2.61 9.50
C LEU A 145 -1.98 2.47 10.15
N LEU A 146 -1.50 1.24 10.32
CA LEU A 146 -0.18 0.96 10.88
C LEU A 146 0.93 1.55 10.01
N SER A 147 0.85 1.40 8.69
CA SER A 147 1.87 1.96 7.79
C SER A 147 1.92 3.49 7.87
N ASN A 148 0.78 4.17 7.95
CA ASN A 148 0.72 5.62 8.16
C ASN A 148 1.42 6.03 9.46
N LEU A 149 1.12 5.32 10.55
CA LEU A 149 1.71 5.57 11.86
C LEU A 149 3.23 5.32 11.84
N ILE A 150 3.67 4.17 11.32
CA ILE A 150 5.07 3.78 11.20
C ILE A 150 5.85 4.84 10.40
N ILE A 151 5.34 5.27 9.24
CA ILE A 151 5.99 6.30 8.43
C ILE A 151 6.13 7.62 9.19
N ARG A 152 5.10 8.03 9.94
CA ARG A 152 5.16 9.24 10.78
C ARG A 152 6.18 9.10 11.91
N LEU A 153 6.24 7.94 12.56
CA LEU A 153 7.21 7.65 13.62
C LEU A 153 8.64 7.62 13.10
N ILE A 154 8.89 6.94 11.97
CA ILE A 154 10.20 6.93 11.30
C ILE A 154 10.62 8.35 10.95
N TRP A 155 9.70 9.17 10.43
CA TRP A 155 10.00 10.56 10.11
C TRP A 155 10.37 11.37 11.35
N ARG A 156 9.60 11.26 12.44
CA ARG A 156 9.89 11.93 13.72
C ARG A 156 11.25 11.49 14.28
N TRP A 157 11.53 10.20 14.28
CA TRP A 157 12.79 9.64 14.78
C TRP A 157 13.99 10.14 13.98
N GLN A 158 13.90 10.13 12.65
CA GLN A 158 14.96 10.62 11.79
C GLN A 158 15.19 12.12 11.94
N VAL A 159 14.12 12.92 12.08
CA VAL A 159 14.24 14.36 12.35
C VAL A 159 14.98 14.55 13.66
N SER A 160 14.49 13.98 14.78
CA SER A 160 15.13 14.07 16.10
C SER A 160 16.61 13.66 16.07
N ARG A 161 16.93 12.55 15.39
CA ARG A 161 18.32 12.08 15.20
C ARG A 161 19.16 13.09 14.41
N SER A 162 18.60 13.76 13.41
CA SER A 162 19.29 14.80 12.64
C SER A 162 19.56 16.08 13.44
N TRP A 163 18.67 16.44 14.37
CA TRP A 163 18.87 17.56 15.29
C TRP A 163 19.98 17.23 16.30
N LYS A 164 19.94 16.04 16.92
CA LYS A 164 21.00 15.56 17.83
C LYS A 164 22.36 15.47 17.14
N ARG A 165 22.41 14.99 15.88
CA ARG A 165 23.65 14.95 15.07
C ARG A 165 24.20 16.35 14.76
N ARG A 166 23.33 17.33 14.49
CA ARG A 166 23.74 18.73 14.27
C ARG A 166 24.25 19.39 15.54
N ALA A 167 23.61 19.14 16.68
CA ALA A 167 24.08 19.62 17.98
C ALA A 167 25.47 19.07 18.35
N ARG A 168 25.72 17.78 18.12
CA ARG A 168 27.04 17.15 18.33
C ARG A 168 28.12 17.74 17.42
N ARG A 169 27.82 17.97 16.13
CA ARG A 169 28.76 18.60 15.19
C ARG A 169 29.10 20.06 15.53
N ARG A 170 28.18 20.80 16.16
CA ARG A 170 28.45 22.16 16.64
C ARG A 170 29.41 22.16 17.84
N ARG A 171 29.22 21.23 18.79
CA ARG A 171 30.13 21.06 19.94
C ARG A 171 31.55 20.67 19.53
N GLN A 172 31.70 19.77 18.55
CA GLN A 172 33.01 19.33 18.04
C GLN A 172 33.77 20.38 17.21
N ARG A 173 33.14 21.51 16.84
CA ARG A 173 33.81 22.61 16.14
C ARG A 173 34.24 23.75 17.09
N GLN A 174 33.87 23.65 18.37
CA GLN A 174 34.18 24.65 19.40
C GLN A 174 35.28 24.16 20.37
N THR A 175 35.72 22.91 20.21
CA THR A 175 36.90 22.30 20.85
C THR A 175 38.00 22.16 19.80
#